data_AF-A0A1C5SQ65-F1
#
_entry.id   AF-A0A1C5SQ65-F1
#
_cell.length_a   1.000
_cell.length_b   1.000
_cell.length_c   1.000
_cell.angle_alpha   90.00
_cell.angle_beta   90.00
_cell.angle_gamma   90.00
#
_symmetry.space_group_name_H-M   'P 1'
#
loop_
_entity.id
_entity.type
_entity.pdbx_description
1 polymer ?
#
loop_
_entity_poly.entity_id
_entity_poly.type
_entity_poly.pdbx_seq_one_letter_code
_entity_poly.pdbx_strand_id
1 'polypeptide(L)' 'MYQVIRHFVDLQDKDYPYYVGDTFPRQGLIVNDTRILELSGSGNKQGVPLIRLVEENKKAPKRAKKTAKV' A
#
# COMPACT_ATOMS: atom_id res chain seq x y z
N MET A 1 -6.00 -4.90 -6.10
CA MET A 1 -5.67 -3.97 -4.97
C MET A 1 -4.15 -3.85 -4.89
N TYR A 2 -3.57 -2.76 -4.39
CA TYR A 2 -2.10 -2.63 -4.28
C TYR A 2 -1.64 -2.92 -2.86
N GLN A 3 -0.42 -3.46 -2.74
CA GLN A 3 0.26 -3.61 -1.46
C GLN A 3 1.49 -2.73 -1.43
N VAL A 4 1.67 -2.07 -0.31
CA VAL A 4 2.84 -1.23 -0.04
C VAL A 4 4.04 -2.13 0.21
N ILE A 5 5.10 -1.94 -0.58
CA ILE A 5 6.36 -2.70 -0.50
C ILE A 5 7.48 -1.87 0.13
N ARG A 6 7.31 -0.55 0.22
CA ARG A 6 8.23 0.38 0.90
C ARG A 6 7.45 1.44 1.65
N HIS A 7 7.92 1.82 2.83
CA HIS A 7 7.30 2.88 3.60
C HIS A 7 7.35 4.22 2.84
N PHE A 8 6.21 4.90 2.76
CA PHE A 8 6.10 6.24 2.20
C PHE A 8 5.02 7.05 2.91
N VAL A 9 5.17 8.37 2.86
CA VAL A 9 4.18 9.33 3.33
C VAL A 9 3.45 9.88 2.12
N ASP A 10 2.14 9.69 2.04
CA ASP A 10 1.35 10.20 0.92
C ASP A 10 0.93 11.65 1.16
N LEU A 11 1.64 12.56 0.50
CA LEU A 11 1.40 14.01 0.58
C LEU A 11 0.02 14.40 0.05
N GLN A 12 -0.61 13.58 -0.82
CA GLN A 12 -1.96 13.83 -1.33
C GLN A 12 -3.06 13.34 -0.38
N ASP A 13 -2.67 12.65 0.68
CA ASP A 13 -3.56 11.99 1.64
C ASP A 13 -3.26 12.46 3.07
N LYS A 14 -3.14 13.79 3.23
CA LYS A 14 -2.88 14.46 4.52
C LYS A 14 -1.64 13.91 5.25
N ASP A 15 -0.57 13.68 4.50
CA ASP A 15 0.69 13.13 5.01
C ASP A 15 0.49 11.78 5.73
N TYR A 16 -0.43 10.95 5.23
CA TYR A 16 -0.65 9.64 5.83
C TYR A 16 0.55 8.71 5.59
N PRO A 17 1.09 8.08 6.65
CA PRO A 17 2.16 7.11 6.52
C PRO A 17 1.61 5.73 6.15
N TYR A 18 2.08 5.18 5.03
CA TYR A 18 1.87 3.78 4.67
C TYR A 18 3.09 2.95 5.00
N TYR A 19 2.87 1.81 5.66
CA TYR A 19 3.91 0.85 6.04
C TYR A 19 3.91 -0.36 5.11
N VAL A 20 5.04 -1.06 5.08
CA VAL A 20 5.20 -2.28 4.28
C VAL A 20 4.16 -3.31 4.69
N GLY A 21 3.42 -3.82 3.71
CA GLY A 21 2.34 -4.77 3.90
C GLY A 21 0.94 -4.13 3.90
N ASP A 22 0.85 -2.81 4.02
CA ASP A 22 -0.42 -2.09 3.98
C ASP A 22 -1.09 -2.19 2.61
N THR A 23 -2.41 -2.02 2.63
CA THR A 23 -3.23 -2.01 1.42
C THR A 23 -3.40 -0.57 0.94
N PHE A 24 -3.16 -0.36 -0.36
CA PHE A 24 -3.32 0.92 -1.02
C PHE A 24 -4.29 0.79 -2.21
N PRO A 25 -5.19 1.76 -2.41
CA PRO A 25 -5.53 2.89 -1.53
C PRO A 25 -6.30 2.44 -0.26
N ARG A 26 -6.42 3.31 0.76
CA ARG A 26 -7.28 3.04 1.93
C ARG A 26 -8.74 2.90 1.52
N GLN A 27 -9.51 2.15 2.32
CA GLN A 27 -10.95 2.02 2.09
C GLN A 27 -11.62 3.40 2.12
N GLY A 28 -12.38 3.72 1.06
CA GLY A 28 -13.03 5.02 0.89
C GLY A 28 -12.15 6.11 0.27
N LEU A 29 -10.87 5.84 -0.02
CA LEU A 29 -9.99 6.75 -0.74
C LEU A 29 -9.99 6.38 -2.24
N ILE A 30 -10.37 7.34 -3.08
CA ILE A 30 -10.29 7.23 -4.53
C ILE A 30 -9.00 7.91 -4.98
N VAL A 31 -8.15 7.18 -5.71
CA VAL A 31 -6.90 7.69 -6.28
C VAL A 31 -6.93 7.51 -7.80
N ASN A 32 -6.24 8.39 -8.52
CA ASN A 32 -6.18 8.35 -9.97
C ASN A 32 -5.14 7.33 -10.46
N ASP A 33 -5.32 6.81 -11.67
CA ASP A 33 -4.38 5.85 -12.28
C ASP A 33 -2.96 6.41 -12.41
N THR A 34 -2.82 7.72 -12.67
CA THR A 34 -1.52 8.40 -12.68
C THR A 34 -0.79 8.26 -11.34
N ARG A 35 -1.52 8.33 -10.22
CA ARG A 35 -0.93 8.18 -8.88
C ARG A 35 -0.44 6.75 -8.66
N ILE A 36 -1.23 5.77 -9.10
CA ILE A 36 -0.84 4.37 -9.08
C ILE A 36 0.45 4.15 -9.87
N LEU A 37 0.54 4.71 -11.08
CA LEU A 37 1.72 4.57 -11.95
C LEU A 37 2.97 5.21 -11.32
N GLU A 38 2.82 6.39 -10.71
CA GLU A 38 3.91 7.08 -10.01
C GLU A 38 4.44 6.26 -8.83
N LEU A 39 3.53 5.69 -8.03
CA LEU A 39 3.88 4.89 -6.84
C LEU A 39 4.36 3.48 -7.17
N SER A 40 3.89 2.87 -8.27
CA SER A 40 4.33 1.54 -8.70
C SER A 40 5.59 1.58 -9.57
N GLY A 41 5.90 2.72 -10.17
CA GLY A 41 7.12 2.96 -10.93
C GLY A 41 8.19 3.69 -10.13
N SER A 42 9.12 4.31 -10.85
CA SER A 42 10.22 5.12 -10.31
C SER A 42 9.99 6.63 -10.47
N GLY A 43 8.80 7.06 -10.91
CA GLY A 43 8.47 8.48 -11.14
C GLY A 43 8.20 9.29 -9.87
N ASN A 44 8.15 8.65 -8.71
CA ASN A 44 7.98 9.30 -7.41
C ASN A 44 9.30 9.90 -6.88
N LYS A 45 9.22 10.73 -5.84
CA LYS A 45 10.38 11.39 -5.21
C LYS A 45 11.45 10.43 -4.68
N GLN A 46 11.11 9.17 -4.41
CA GLN A 46 12.06 8.16 -3.93
C GLN A 46 12.76 7.40 -5.08
N GLY A 47 12.33 7.60 -6.33
CA GLY A 47 12.96 6.99 -7.51
C GLY A 47 12.78 5.47 -7.60
N VAL A 48 11.91 4.88 -6.78
CA VAL A 48 11.75 3.43 -6.63
C VAL A 48 10.28 3.04 -6.47
N PRO A 49 9.87 1.84 -6.90
CA PRO A 49 8.53 1.32 -6.64
C PRO A 49 8.20 1.25 -5.15
N LEU A 50 7.07 1.84 -4.77
CA LEU A 50 6.55 1.93 -3.40
C LEU A 50 5.38 0.99 -3.17
N ILE A 51 4.60 0.73 -4.21
CA ILE A 51 3.47 -0.19 -4.20
C ILE A 51 3.61 -1.25 -5.31
N ARG A 52 2.99 -2.40 -5.10
CA ARG A 52 2.90 -3.49 -6.07
C ARG A 52 1.45 -3.91 -6.27
N LEU A 53 1.07 -4.21 -7.51
CA LEU A 53 -0.23 -4.80 -7.80
C LEU A 53 -0.32 -6.19 -7.15
N VAL A 54 -1.30 -6.38 -6.27
CA VAL A 54 -1.70 -7.69 -5.78
C VAL A 54 -2.90 -8.10 -6.61
N GLU A 55 -2.66 -9.00 -7.56
CA GLU A 55 -3.75 -9.70 -8.26
C GLU A 55 -4.53 -10.48 -7.22
N GLU A 56 -5.78 -10.11 -7.03
CA GLU A 56 -6.68 -10.77 -6.08
C GLU A 56 -7.17 -12.07 -6.72
N ASN A 57 -6.27 -13.03 -6.89
CA ASN A 57 -6.65 -14.39 -7.23
C ASN A 57 -6.25 -15.32 -6.08
N LYS A 58 -7.28 -15.71 -5.31
CA LYS A 58 -7.33 -16.66 -4.19
C LYS A 58 -7.08 -16.09 -2.79
N LYS A 59 -8.20 -16.02 -2.05
CA LYS A 59 -8.38 -16.31 -0.62
C LYS A 59 -7.09 -16.81 0.08
N ALA A 60 -6.51 -15.95 0.91
CA ALA A 60 -5.74 -16.41 2.07
C ALA A 60 -6.22 -15.59 3.29
N PRO A 61 -6.69 -16.22 4.38
CA PRO A 61 -7.19 -15.51 5.54
C PRO A 61 -6.02 -14.76 6.18
N LYS A 62 -6.17 -13.45 6.41
CA LYS A 62 -5.22 -12.68 7.21
C LYS A 62 -5.20 -13.30 8.61
N ARG A 63 -4.10 -14.01 8.87
CA ARG A 63 -3.75 -14.71 10.10
C ARG A 63 -3.93 -13.75 11.29
N ALA A 64 -4.82 -14.12 12.19
CA ALA A 64 -4.98 -13.48 13.48
C ALA A 64 -3.62 -13.39 14.19
N LYS A 65 -3.20 -12.18 14.56
CA LYS A 65 -2.17 -12.00 15.59
C LYS A 65 -2.82 -12.35 16.93
N LYS A 66 -2.80 -13.64 17.31
CA LYS A 66 -2.95 -14.06 18.70
C LYS A 66 -1.64 -13.72 19.40
N THR A 67 -1.62 -12.66 20.21
CA THR A 67 -0.59 -12.51 21.24
C THR A 67 -1.06 -13.33 22.46
N ALA A 68 -0.23 -14.29 22.86
CA ALA A 68 -0.52 -15.25 23.91
C ALA A 68 -0.37 -14.62 25.31
N LYS A 69 -1.42 -14.82 26.13
CA LYS A 69 -1.47 -15.20 27.56
C LYS A 69 -0.16 -15.11 28.38
N VAL A 70 -0.21 -14.33 29.46
CA VAL A 70 0.49 -14.62 30.74
C VAL A 70 -0.53 -15.22 31.69
#